data_AF-A0A0C3AJX4-F1
#
_entry.id   AF-A0A0C3AJX4-F1
#
_cell.length_a   1.000
_cell.length_b   1.000
_cell.length_c   1.000
_cell.angle_alpha   90.00
_cell.angle_beta   90.00
_cell.angle_gamma   90.00
#
_symmetry.space_group_name_H-M   'P 1'
#
loop_
_entity.id
_entity.type
_entity.pdbx_description
1 polymer ?
#
loop_
_entity_poly.entity_id
_entity_poly.type
_entity_poly.pdbx_seq_one_letter_code
_entity_poly.pdbx_strand_id
1 'polypeptide(L)' 'YKPVDRKVKPVPGVMPEEARTIMRFPSNPLEGYENPPLNPPPFEDGTRVTRKRLDSLALFKDGFL' A
#
# COMPACT_ATOMS: atom_id res chain seq x y z
N TYR A 1 -13.76 32.34 32.26
CA TYR A 1 -13.70 30.97 31.69
C TYR A 1 -14.98 30.22 32.06
N LYS A 2 -15.63 29.47 31.15
CA LYS A 2 -16.90 28.76 31.45
C LYS A 2 -16.61 27.46 32.22
N PRO A 3 -17.32 27.18 33.34
CA PRO A 3 -17.12 25.95 34.10
C PRO A 3 -17.51 24.71 33.28
N VAL A 4 -16.83 23.59 33.55
CA VAL A 4 -16.81 22.39 32.69
C VAL A 4 -18.20 21.76 32.54
N ASP A 5 -19.01 21.80 33.60
CA ASP A 5 -20.42 21.37 33.64
C ASP A 5 -21.32 22.17 32.67
N ARG A 6 -20.94 23.41 32.35
CA ARG A 6 -21.66 24.30 31.44
C ARG A 6 -21.06 24.35 30.03
N LYS A 7 -20.06 23.52 29.74
CA LYS A 7 -19.50 23.42 28.39
C LYS A 7 -20.39 22.50 27.55
N VAL A 8 -20.97 23.07 26.49
CA VAL A 8 -21.69 22.29 25.49
C VAL A 8 -20.68 21.43 24.75
N LYS A 9 -20.85 20.11 24.81
CA LYS A 9 -20.06 19.18 24.00
C LYS A 9 -20.55 19.31 22.55
N PRO A 10 -19.67 19.57 21.57
CA PRO A 10 -20.07 19.57 20.17
C PRO A 10 -20.60 18.18 19.81
N VAL A 11 -21.74 18.15 19.12
CA VAL A 11 -22.28 16.90 18.58
C VAL A 11 -21.31 16.42 17.49
N PRO A 12 -20.90 15.14 17.49
CA PRO A 12 -20.06 14.61 16.42
C PRO A 12 -20.80 14.76 15.09
N GLY A 13 -20.28 15.63 14.23
CA GLY A 13 -20.80 15.82 12.88
C GLY A 13 -20.49 14.61 12.01
N VAL A 14 -21.45 14.19 11.20
CA VAL A 14 -21.19 13.22 10.13
C VAL A 14 -20.38 13.92 9.04
N MET A 15 -19.29 13.31 8.58
CA MET A 15 -18.52 13.82 7.45
C MET A 15 -19.44 13.87 6.21
N PRO A 16 -19.67 15.04 5.60
CA PRO A 16 -20.48 15.14 4.40
C PRO A 16 -19.83 14.34 3.26
N GLU A 17 -20.64 13.70 2.42
CA GLU A 17 -20.15 12.93 1.27
C GLU A 17 -19.32 13.80 0.32
N GLU A 18 -19.69 15.08 0.17
CA GLU A 18 -18.99 16.04 -0.68
C GLU A 18 -17.57 16.37 -0.18
N ALA A 19 -17.29 16.15 1.11
CA ALA A 19 -15.98 16.37 1.70
C ALA A 19 -15.08 15.12 1.66
N ARG A 20 -15.55 13.99 1.11
CA ARG A 20 -14.73 12.78 0.98
C ARG A 20 -13.61 12.98 -0.03
N THR A 21 -12.39 12.70 0.40
CA THR A 21 -11.24 12.60 -0.51
C THR A 21 -11.37 11.34 -1.36
N ILE A 22 -11.49 11.51 -2.68
CA ILE A 22 -11.51 10.39 -3.63
C ILE A 22 -10.12 10.31 -4.28
N MET A 23 -9.39 9.23 -4.03
CA MET A 23 -8.15 8.95 -4.76
C MET A 23 -8.51 8.43 -6.16
N ARG A 24 -8.22 9.24 -7.19
CA ARG A 24 -8.34 8.85 -8.59
C ARG A 24 -7.00 9.05 -9.28
N PHE A 25 -6.57 8.07 -10.05
CA PHE A 25 -5.49 8.29 -11.00
C PHE A 25 -6.02 9.14 -12.16
N PRO A 26 -5.31 10.20 -12.58
CA PRO A 26 -5.75 11.07 -13.67
C PRO A 26 -5.68 10.37 -15.05
N SER A 27 -4.84 9.34 -15.18
CA SER A 27 -4.66 8.51 -16.35
C SER A 27 -4.25 7.09 -15.94
N ASN A 28 -4.05 6.18 -16.91
CA ASN A 28 -3.58 4.83 -16.62
C ASN A 28 -2.16 4.89 -16.00
N PRO A 29 -1.95 4.39 -14.78
CA PRO A 29 -0.64 4.45 -14.12
C PRO A 29 0.45 3.61 -14.82
N LEU A 30 0.07 2.68 -15.69
CA LEU A 30 0.99 1.85 -16.47
C LEU A 30 1.27 2.43 -17.87
N GLU A 31 0.69 3.58 -18.20
CA GLU A 31 0.95 4.25 -19.46
C GLU A 31 2.44 4.64 -19.57
N GLY A 32 3.10 4.20 -20.65
CA GLY A 32 4.53 4.48 -20.89
C GLY A 32 5.50 3.46 -20.29
N TYR A 33 5.03 2.43 -19.58
CA TYR A 33 5.88 1.32 -19.15
C TYR A 33 5.97 0.24 -20.21
N GLU A 34 7.16 -0.32 -20.38
CA GLU A 34 7.34 -1.54 -21.17
C GLU A 34 6.81 -2.74 -20.38
N ASN A 35 6.21 -3.69 -21.10
CA ASN A 35 5.81 -4.94 -20.50
C ASN A 35 7.05 -5.72 -20.06
N PRO A 36 7.01 -6.40 -18.90
CA PRO A 36 8.10 -7.26 -18.49
C PRO A 36 8.31 -8.39 -19.51
N PRO A 37 9.55 -8.89 -19.64
CA PRO A 37 9.83 -10.01 -20.53
C PRO A 37 9.04 -11.24 -20.11
N LEU A 38 8.42 -11.92 -21.10
CA LEU A 38 7.65 -13.15 -20.88
C LEU A 38 8.50 -14.29 -20.34
N ASN A 39 9.80 -14.30 -20.66
CA ASN A 39 10.73 -15.33 -20.20
C ASN A 39 11.97 -14.66 -19.59
N PRO A 40 11.99 -14.44 -18.26
CA PRO A 40 13.16 -13.88 -17.60
C PRO A 40 14.33 -14.86 -17.63
N PRO A 41 15.57 -14.36 -17.57
CA PRO A 41 16.75 -15.22 -17.44
C PRO A 41 16.68 -16.05 -16.13
N PRO A 42 17.41 -17.18 -16.07
CA PRO A 42 17.53 -17.95 -14.84
C PRO A 42 18.11 -17.08 -13.71
N PHE A 43 17.69 -17.35 -12.48
CA PHE A 43 18.18 -16.64 -11.31
C PHE A 43 19.63 -17.05 -11.00
N GLU A 44 20.48 -16.05 -10.75
CA GLU A 44 21.86 -16.23 -10.32
C GLU A 44 22.11 -15.52 -8.99
N ASP A 45 23.01 -16.08 -8.17
CA ASP A 45 23.35 -15.51 -6.88
C ASP A 45 24.14 -14.20 -7.05
N GLY A 46 23.62 -13.13 -6.45
CA GLY A 46 24.29 -11.84 -6.39
C GLY A 46 24.98 -11.59 -5.05
N THR A 47 25.67 -10.45 -4.93
CA THR A 47 26.41 -10.08 -3.71
C THR A 47 25.51 -9.92 -2.47
N ARG A 48 24.25 -9.50 -2.65
CA ARG A 48 23.32 -9.19 -1.54
C ARG A 48 22.16 -10.19 -1.43
N VAL A 49 21.78 -10.79 -2.54
CA VAL A 49 20.64 -11.70 -2.66
C VAL A 49 21.16 -13.03 -3.20
N THR A 50 21.08 -14.05 -2.36
CA THR A 50 21.49 -15.42 -2.70
C THR A 50 20.32 -16.36 -2.49
N ARG A 51 20.31 -17.47 -3.23
CA ARG A 51 19.28 -18.49 -3.16
C ARG A 51 19.14 -19.06 -1.75
N LYS A 52 20.28 -19.37 -1.13
CA LYS A 52 20.34 -19.82 0.27
C LYS A 52 19.62 -18.87 1.24
N ARG A 53 19.77 -17.56 1.05
CA ARG A 53 19.10 -16.56 1.89
C ARG A 53 17.61 -16.51 1.59
N LEU A 54 17.22 -16.52 0.31
CA LEU A 54 15.81 -16.54 -0.10
C LEU A 54 15.06 -17.76 0.44
N ASP A 55 15.67 -18.95 0.34
CA ASP A 55 15.09 -20.20 0.83
C ASP A 55 14.90 -20.18 2.36
N SER A 56 15.82 -19.53 3.09
CA SER A 56 15.72 -19.39 4.56
C SER A 56 14.60 -18.46 5.03
N LEU A 57 14.16 -17.53 4.16
CA LEU A 57 13.11 -16.56 4.50
C LEU A 57 11.70 -17.18 4.48
N ALA A 58 11.56 -18.43 4.03
CA ALA A 58 10.28 -19.14 3.90
C ALA A 58 9.20 -18.28 3.20
N LEU A 59 9.63 -17.53 2.18
CA LEU A 59 8.73 -16.70 1.38
C LEU A 59 7.64 -17.58 0.76
N PHE A 60 6.41 -17.09 0.74
CA PHE A 60 5.25 -17.78 0.15
C PHE A 60 4.83 -19.08 0.86
N LYS A 61 5.31 -19.34 2.09
CA LYS A 61 4.91 -20.52 2.88
C LYS A 61 3.39 -20.62 3.10
N ASP A 62 2.73 -19.47 3.26
CA ASP A 62 1.28 -19.38 3.46
C ASP A 62 0.52 -19.11 2.15
N GLY A 63 1.18 -19.27 0.99
CA GLY A 63 0.54 -19.05 -0.31
C GLY A 63 0.25 -17.59 -0.64
N PHE A 64 0.86 -16.64 0.07
CA PHE A 64 0.71 -15.22 -0.25
C PHE A 64 1.73 -14.76 -1.31
N LEU A 65 1.48 -15.19 -2.54
CA LEU A 65 1.56 -14.43 -3.78
C LEU A 65 0.60 -15.06 -4.79
#